data_AF-A0A4Y2KD67-F1
#
_entry.id   AF-A0A4Y2KD67-F1
#
_cell.length_a   1.000
_cell.length_b   1.000
_cell.length_c   1.000
_cell.angle_alpha   90.00
_cell.angle_beta   90.00
_cell.angle_gamma   90.00
#
_symmetry.space_group_name_H-M   'P 1'
#
loop_
_entity.id
_entity.type
_entity.pdbx_description
1 polymer ?
#
loop_
_entity_poly.entity_id
_entity_poly.type
_entity_poly.pdbx_seq_one_letter_code
_entity_poly.pdbx_strand_id
1 'polypeptide(L)'
;MAACGEDARIVVPFKPTLFHMSLAKLAIRLYNEFGFEIIEKTLAEMEYGNVPESDEGSPENFPIVRSRVKENLLLIPTILRSKVLTEVERVANEVWGGIGIHNTIDGLDYAKCSLFWRSV
;
A
#
# COMPACT_ATOMS: atom_id res chain seq x y z
N MET A 1 -41.63 20.70 -24.07
CA MET A 1 -41.23 20.86 -22.66
C MET A 1 -40.24 19.76 -22.35
N ALA A 2 -38.99 20.10 -22.02
CA ALA A 2 -37.98 19.10 -21.64
C ALA A 2 -38.11 18.85 -20.13
N ALA A 3 -38.21 17.58 -19.74
CA ALA A 3 -38.31 17.14 -18.36
C ALA A 3 -37.07 17.56 -17.56
N CYS A 4 -37.30 18.15 -16.38
CA CYS A 4 -36.25 18.41 -15.40
C CYS A 4 -35.76 17.05 -14.88
N GLY A 5 -34.56 16.64 -15.29
CA GLY A 5 -33.93 15.42 -14.81
C GLY A 5 -33.50 15.57 -13.36
N GLU A 6 -34.35 15.13 -12.45
CA GLU A 6 -34.08 14.90 -11.04
C GLU A 6 -33.09 13.74 -10.88
N ASP A 7 -31.77 14.01 -10.98
CA ASP A 7 -30.71 13.24 -10.29
C ASP A 7 -29.29 13.76 -10.64
N ALA A 8 -29.08 15.08 -10.51
CA ALA A 8 -27.73 15.61 -10.49
C ALA A 8 -27.08 15.26 -9.14
N ARG A 9 -26.60 14.02 -8.97
CA ARG A 9 -25.66 13.69 -7.87
C ARG A 9 -24.43 14.55 -8.08
N ILE A 10 -24.26 15.56 -7.24
CA ILE A 10 -23.05 16.37 -7.20
C ILE A 10 -21.93 15.42 -6.76
N VAL A 11 -21.21 14.86 -7.74
CA VAL A 11 -19.95 14.16 -7.49
C VAL A 11 -18.95 15.25 -7.15
N VAL A 12 -18.82 15.58 -5.87
CA VAL A 12 -17.79 16.51 -5.41
C VAL A 12 -16.46 15.84 -5.66
N PRO A 13 -15.59 16.39 -6.53
CA PRO A 13 -14.28 15.80 -6.76
C PRO A 13 -13.52 15.78 -5.45
N PHE A 14 -13.00 14.61 -5.07
CA PHE A 14 -12.14 14.51 -3.92
C PHE A 14 -10.89 15.36 -4.19
N LYS A 15 -10.71 16.43 -3.43
CA LYS A 15 -9.49 17.23 -3.45
C LYS A 15 -8.56 16.68 -2.37
N PRO A 16 -7.53 15.89 -2.75
CA PRO A 16 -6.61 15.33 -1.76
C PRO A 16 -5.94 16.45 -0.98
N THR A 17 -5.95 16.33 0.34
CA THR A 17 -5.17 17.19 1.22
C THR A 17 -3.69 16.81 1.15
N LEU A 18 -2.80 17.68 1.64
CA LEU A 18 -1.38 17.38 1.77
C LEU A 18 -1.14 16.10 2.58
N PHE A 19 -1.97 15.84 3.59
CA PHE A 19 -1.93 14.61 4.36
C PHE A 19 -2.22 13.38 3.49
N HIS A 20 -3.28 13.40 2.68
CA HIS A 20 -3.59 12.30 1.75
C HIS A 20 -2.47 12.06 0.75
N MET A 21 -1.90 13.12 0.16
CA MET A 21 -0.78 13.00 -0.78
C MET A 21 0.47 12.42 -0.12
N SER A 22 0.79 12.88 1.10
CA SER A 22 1.96 12.44 1.86
C SER A 22 1.82 10.98 2.28
N LEU A 23 0.62 10.59 2.70
CA LEU A 23 0.32 9.22 3.09
C LEU A 23 0.40 8.27 1.89
N ALA A 24 -0.16 8.63 0.74
CA ALA A 24 -0.04 7.86 -0.50
C ALA A 24 1.42 7.73 -0.96
N LYS A 25 2.20 8.83 -0.92
CA LYS A 25 3.62 8.81 -1.30
C LYS A 25 4.45 7.90 -0.39
N LEU A 26 4.18 7.94 0.92
CA LEU A 26 4.82 7.05 1.89
C LEU A 26 4.42 5.59 1.66
N ALA A 27 3.13 5.32 1.46
CA ALA A 27 2.61 3.98 1.22
C ALA A 27 3.21 3.34 -0.04
N ILE A 28 3.29 4.09 -1.15
CA ILE A 28 3.93 3.63 -2.39
C ILE A 28 5.40 3.29 -2.16
N ARG A 29 6.13 4.14 -1.43
CA ARG A 29 7.54 3.89 -1.12
C ARG A 29 7.70 2.59 -0.32
N LEU A 30 6.92 2.43 0.75
CA LEU A 30 6.97 1.25 1.61
C LEU A 30 6.59 -0.02 0.84
N TYR A 31 5.53 0.05 0.03
CA TYR A 31 5.10 -1.08 -0.81
C TYR A 31 6.19 -1.49 -1.81
N ASN A 32 6.80 -0.55 -2.52
CA ASN A 32 7.86 -0.86 -3.48
C ASN A 32 9.11 -1.47 -2.82
N GLU A 33 9.43 -1.03 -1.59
CA GLU A 33 10.66 -1.45 -0.90
C GLU A 33 10.48 -2.79 -0.18
N PHE A 34 9.29 -3.07 0.36
CA PHE A 34 9.06 -4.20 1.25
C PHE A 34 7.86 -5.08 0.88
N GLY A 35 6.88 -4.57 0.14
CA GLY A 35 5.61 -5.25 -0.10
C GLY A 35 4.67 -5.21 1.11
N PHE A 36 3.39 -5.48 0.85
CA PHE A 36 2.33 -5.37 1.87
C PHE A 36 2.47 -6.40 2.99
N GLU A 37 2.69 -7.68 2.64
CA GLU A 37 2.71 -8.80 3.60
C GLU A 37 3.80 -8.62 4.68
N ILE A 38 5.01 -8.23 4.28
CA ILE A 38 6.12 -7.93 5.20
C ILE A 38 5.75 -6.81 6.17
N ILE A 39 5.13 -5.75 5.67
CA ILE A 39 4.74 -4.59 6.48
C ILE A 39 3.66 -4.97 7.49
N GLU A 40 2.63 -5.70 7.04
CA GLU A 40 1.53 -6.17 7.89
C GLU A 40 2.05 -7.04 9.04
N LYS A 41 2.85 -8.06 8.73
CA LYS A 41 3.45 -8.95 9.74
C LYS A 41 4.32 -8.16 10.72
N THR A 42 5.18 -7.27 10.23
CA THR A 42 6.06 -6.48 11.10
C THR A 42 5.28 -5.54 12.02
N LEU A 43 4.17 -4.94 11.55
CA LEU A 43 3.31 -4.12 12.41
C LEU A 43 2.59 -4.95 13.46
N ALA A 44 2.05 -6.11 13.09
CA ALA A 44 1.42 -7.03 14.03
C ALA A 44 2.41 -7.48 15.13
N GLU A 45 3.65 -7.79 14.75
CA GLU A 45 4.72 -8.10 15.71
C GLU A 45 5.02 -6.95 16.67
N MET A 46 5.04 -5.72 16.16
CA MET A 46 5.31 -4.53 16.97
C MET A 46 4.17 -4.22 17.95
N GLU A 47 2.93 -4.51 17.58
CA GLU A 47 1.74 -4.26 18.41
C GLU A 47 1.49 -5.38 19.44
N TYR A 48 1.60 -6.64 19.03
CA TYR A 48 1.21 -7.79 19.84
C TYR A 48 2.39 -8.55 20.43
N GLY A 49 3.64 -8.26 20.02
CA GLY A 49 4.85 -8.93 20.51
C GLY A 49 5.02 -10.38 20.02
N ASN A 50 4.05 -10.92 19.28
CA ASN A 50 4.10 -12.26 18.72
C ASN A 50 4.73 -12.22 17.33
N VAL A 51 5.72 -13.09 17.10
CA VAL A 51 6.28 -13.36 15.77
C VAL A 51 5.33 -14.33 15.07
N PRO A 52 4.62 -13.94 13.99
CA PRO A 52 3.88 -14.90 13.20
C PRO A 52 4.84 -15.99 12.69
N GLU A 53 4.40 -17.24 12.71
CA GLU A 53 5.12 -18.34 12.06
C GLU A 53 5.28 -18.00 10.58
N SER A 54 6.51 -17.75 10.14
CA SER A 54 6.83 -17.48 8.74
C SER A 54 7.45 -18.73 8.13
N ASP A 55 6.95 -19.12 6.96
CA ASP A 55 7.44 -20.28 6.21
C ASP A 55 8.95 -20.18 5.93
N GLU A 56 9.67 -21.22 6.36
CA GLU A 56 11.12 -21.32 6.29
C GLU A 56 11.58 -21.21 4.81
N GLY A 57 12.18 -20.08 4.44
CA GLY A 57 12.60 -19.76 3.06
C GLY A 57 11.91 -18.55 2.42
N SER A 58 10.88 -17.98 3.05
CA SER A 58 10.28 -16.71 2.61
C SER A 58 11.27 -15.54 2.74
N PRO A 59 11.31 -14.57 1.80
CA PRO A 59 12.17 -13.38 1.92
C PRO A 59 11.88 -12.53 3.17
N GLU A 60 10.70 -12.72 3.76
CA GLU A 60 10.26 -12.10 5.00
C GLU A 60 11.00 -12.66 6.23
N ASN A 61 11.57 -13.86 6.12
CA ASN A 61 12.39 -14.50 7.14
C ASN A 61 13.83 -14.01 7.16
N PHE A 62 14.25 -13.15 6.22
CA PHE A 62 15.58 -12.57 6.29
C PHE A 62 15.64 -11.53 7.42
N PRO A 63 16.42 -11.76 8.50
CA PRO A 63 16.44 -10.88 9.67
C PRO A 63 16.84 -9.44 9.32
N ILE A 64 17.62 -9.26 8.24
CA ILE A 64 18.02 -7.96 7.70
C ILE A 64 16.84 -7.18 7.10
N VAL A 65 15.94 -7.87 6.38
CA VAL A 65 14.75 -7.23 5.78
C VAL A 65 13.81 -6.80 6.90
N ARG A 66 13.57 -7.71 7.84
CA ARG A 66 12.73 -7.45 9.01
C ARG A 66 13.24 -6.28 9.87
N SER A 67 14.54 -6.19 10.11
CA SER A 67 15.12 -5.06 10.86
C SER A 67 14.94 -3.73 10.13
N ARG A 68 15.17 -3.70 8.81
CA ARG A 68 14.99 -2.49 7.98
C ARG A 68 13.54 -2.01 7.93
N VAL A 69 12.59 -2.93 7.78
CA VAL A 69 11.16 -2.60 7.78
C VAL A 69 10.79 -1.98 9.13
N LYS A 70 11.20 -2.63 10.22
CA LYS A 70 10.96 -2.16 11.59
C LYS A 70 11.55 -0.77 11.84
N GLU A 71 12.79 -0.51 11.39
CA GLU A 71 13.41 0.81 11.47
C GLU A 71 12.59 1.88 10.75
N ASN A 72 12.12 1.61 9.53
CA ASN A 72 11.28 2.55 8.78
C ASN A 72 9.91 2.78 9.46
N LEU A 73 9.29 1.73 10.00
CA LEU A 73 8.01 1.83 10.71
C LEU A 73 8.13 2.56 12.06
N LEU A 74 9.30 2.52 12.71
CA LEU A 74 9.58 3.26 13.92
C LEU A 74 9.64 4.79 13.69
N LEU A 75 9.97 5.23 12.47
CA LEU A 75 9.91 6.65 12.09
C LEU A 75 8.48 7.18 11.97
N ILE A 76 7.49 6.27 11.90
CA ILE A 76 6.07 6.61 11.79
C ILE A 76 5.48 6.64 13.20
N PRO A 77 4.82 7.75 13.59
CA PRO A 77 4.09 7.82 14.85
C PRO A 77 3.09 6.67 14.99
N THR A 78 3.03 6.04 16.16
CA THR A 78 2.17 4.87 16.40
C THR A 78 0.73 5.09 15.96
N ILE A 79 0.16 6.28 16.24
CA ILE A 79 -1.22 6.66 15.87
C ILE A 79 -1.47 6.71 14.35
N LEU A 80 -0.41 6.77 13.54
CA LEU A 80 -0.49 6.81 12.07
C LEU A 80 -0.19 5.46 11.44
N ARG A 81 0.34 4.48 12.17
CA ARG A 81 0.74 3.19 11.60
C ARG A 81 -0.43 2.43 10.97
N SER A 82 -1.58 2.40 11.63
CA SER A 82 -2.80 1.79 11.06
C SER A 82 -3.24 2.47 9.77
N LYS A 83 -3.20 3.81 9.72
CA LYS A 83 -3.53 4.58 8.50
C LYS A 83 -2.54 4.32 7.37
N VAL A 84 -1.24 4.19 7.69
CA VAL A 84 -0.21 3.84 6.71
C VAL A 84 -0.47 2.43 6.18
N LEU A 85 -0.74 1.46 7.06
CA LEU A 85 -1.04 0.09 6.64
C LEU A 85 -2.24 0.04 5.71
N THR A 86 -3.34 0.73 6.03
CA THR A 86 -4.53 0.81 5.16
C THR A 86 -4.19 1.41 3.79
N GLU A 87 -3.32 2.43 3.72
CA GLU A 87 -2.93 2.99 2.42
C GLU A 87 -1.95 2.08 1.66
N VAL A 88 -1.07 1.33 2.34
CA VAL A 88 -0.23 0.31 1.69
C VAL A 88 -1.09 -0.82 1.13
N GLU A 89 -2.12 -1.26 1.87
CA GLU A 89 -3.10 -2.25 1.42
C GLU A 89 -3.84 -1.76 0.17
N ARG A 90 -4.25 -0.49 0.14
CA ARG A 90 -4.85 0.12 -1.06
C ARG A 90 -3.93 0.09 -2.27
N VAL A 91 -2.65 0.42 -2.08
CA VAL A 91 -1.64 0.33 -3.14
C VAL A 91 -1.51 -1.11 -3.63
N ALA A 92 -1.46 -2.09 -2.72
CA ALA A 92 -1.43 -3.50 -3.08
C ALA A 92 -2.68 -3.89 -3.90
N ASN A 93 -3.87 -3.58 -3.43
CA ASN A 93 -5.11 -3.91 -4.15
C ASN A 93 -5.15 -3.32 -5.57
N GLU A 94 -4.67 -2.09 -5.76
CA GLU A 94 -4.57 -1.48 -7.10
C GLU A 94 -3.59 -2.22 -8.01
N VAL A 95 -2.43 -2.63 -7.47
CA VAL A 95 -1.45 -3.43 -8.20
C VAL A 95 -2.02 -4.79 -8.59
N TRP A 96 -2.63 -5.48 -7.64
CA TRP A 96 -3.23 -6.80 -7.87
C TRP A 96 -4.37 -6.72 -8.88
N GLY A 97 -5.20 -5.68 -8.80
CA GLY A 97 -6.22 -5.38 -9.80
C GLY A 97 -5.62 -5.15 -11.18
N GLY A 98 -4.55 -4.34 -11.27
CA GLY A 98 -3.80 -4.12 -12.50
C GLY A 98 -3.21 -5.41 -13.09
N ILE A 99 -2.54 -6.22 -12.27
CA ILE A 99 -1.99 -7.52 -12.67
C ILE A 99 -3.12 -8.42 -13.20
N GLY A 100 -4.25 -8.50 -12.51
CA GLY A 100 -5.37 -9.33 -12.92
C GLY A 100 -5.94 -8.95 -14.30
N ILE A 101 -5.98 -7.65 -14.61
CA ILE A 101 -6.45 -7.14 -15.91
C ILE A 101 -5.41 -7.38 -17.01
N HIS A 102 -4.12 -7.28 -16.67
CA HIS A 102 -3.02 -7.27 -17.63
C HIS A 102 -2.20 -8.56 -17.66
N ASN A 103 -2.59 -9.61 -16.93
CA ASN A 103 -1.87 -10.89 -16.87
C ASN A 103 -1.71 -11.62 -18.22
N THR A 104 -2.41 -11.15 -19.26
CA THR A 104 -2.31 -11.62 -20.64
C THR A 104 -1.25 -10.88 -21.48
N ILE A 105 -0.64 -9.82 -20.95
CA ILE A 105 0.44 -9.09 -21.62
C ILE A 105 1.74 -9.88 -21.46
N ASP A 106 2.12 -10.57 -22.53
CA ASP A 106 3.31 -11.41 -22.58
C ASP A 106 4.59 -10.59 -22.38
N GLY A 107 5.51 -11.10 -21.56
CA GLY A 107 6.79 -10.46 -21.24
C GLY A 107 6.78 -9.39 -20.15
N LEU A 108 5.64 -9.08 -19.52
CA LEU A 108 5.60 -8.14 -18.39
C LEU A 108 5.89 -8.85 -17.06
N ASP A 109 7.07 -8.60 -16.50
CA ASP A 109 7.47 -9.12 -15.18
C ASP A 109 7.00 -8.17 -14.06
N TYR A 110 5.83 -8.47 -13.51
CA TYR A 110 5.21 -7.67 -12.45
C TYR A 110 6.01 -7.63 -11.15
N ALA A 111 6.89 -8.60 -10.91
CA ALA A 111 7.80 -8.58 -9.76
C ALA A 111 8.86 -7.47 -9.89
N LYS A 112 9.05 -6.91 -11.09
CA LYS A 112 10.00 -5.81 -11.36
C LYS A 112 9.33 -4.44 -11.51
N CYS A 113 8.00 -4.37 -11.40
CA CYS A 113 7.28 -3.10 -11.55
C CYS A 113 7.45 -2.24 -10.30
N SER A 114 8.00 -1.03 -10.48
CA SER A 114 8.01 0.01 -9.44
C SER A 114 6.87 0.99 -9.67
N LEU A 115 6.12 1.29 -8.62
CA LEU A 115 5.04 2.28 -8.67
C LEU A 115 5.57 3.68 -8.39
N PHE A 116 5.02 4.67 -9.07
CA PHE A 116 5.38 6.07 -8.87
C PHE A 116 4.13 6.92 -8.70
N TRP A 117 4.18 7.83 -7.71
CA TRP A 117 3.19 8.88 -7.59
C TRP A 117 3.50 9.99 -8.60
N ARG A 118 2.53 10.37 -9.44
CA ARG A 118 2.62 11.51 -10.35
C ARG A 118 1.59 12.55 -9.93
N SER A 119 2.03 13.74 -9.51
CA SER A 119 1.10 14.87 -9.39
C SER A 119 0.85 15.43 -10.79
N VAL A 120 -0.42 15.60 -11.16
CA VAL A 120 -0.84 16.28 -12.39
C VAL A 120 -0.68 17.79 -12.22
#